data_AF-A0A655PJ05-F1
#
_entry.id   AF-A0A655PJ05-F1
#
_cell.length_a   1.000
_cell.length_b   1.000
_cell.length_c   1.000
_cell.angle_alpha   90.00
_cell.angle_beta   90.00
_cell.angle_gamma   90.00
#
_symmetry.space_group_name_H-M   'P 1'
#
loop_
_entity.id
_entity.type
_entity.pdbx_description
1 polymer ?
#
loop_
_entity_poly.entity_id
_entity_poly.type
_entity_poly.pdbx_seq_one_letter_code
_entity_poly.pdbx_strand_id
1 'polypeptide(L)'
;MAQKCNTPLANPLLISIGILIPLLTYLKVPFETYYADNQWLSYLLQPAVVALAYPLYEQLPQIRANWRIIALACGVGSVMSMITASLIAVSMGADLELIAALMGKSVTTPIAMEVARQLGGEPAIAAILVLLVGLFGAILAYPIYKLLNITHPIAKGLTMGTVSHALGTATCAEKDPRDAAFSSLALVVCGVITSVLAPSLFAFALWLQ
;
A
#
# COMPACT_ATOMS: atom_id res chain seq x y z
N MET A 1 -3.60 -27.63 12.33
CA MET A 1 -3.73 -27.77 10.86
C MET A 1 -4.93 -26.94 10.40
N ALA A 2 -4.72 -25.67 10.05
CA ALA A 2 -5.79 -24.88 9.42
C ALA A 2 -5.77 -25.20 7.92
N GLN A 3 -6.87 -25.78 7.43
CA GLN A 3 -7.06 -26.11 6.01
C GLN A 3 -7.09 -24.79 5.23
N LYS A 4 -6.07 -24.52 4.41
CA LYS A 4 -5.95 -23.27 3.64
C LYS A 4 -7.09 -23.22 2.61
N CYS A 5 -8.12 -22.43 2.86
CA CYS A 5 -9.11 -22.07 1.86
C CYS A 5 -8.40 -21.25 0.78
N ASN A 6 -8.19 -21.84 -0.39
CA ASN A 6 -7.40 -21.29 -1.49
C ASN A 6 -8.22 -20.29 -2.33
N THR A 7 -9.06 -19.49 -1.69
CA THR A 7 -9.93 -18.50 -2.32
C THR A 7 -9.45 -17.08 -1.95
N PRO A 8 -9.36 -16.14 -2.91
CA PRO A 8 -8.98 -14.75 -2.63
C PRO A 8 -9.89 -14.04 -1.60
N LEU A 9 -11.13 -14.55 -1.45
CA LEU A 9 -12.14 -14.12 -0.48
C LEU A 9 -11.84 -14.57 0.97
N ALA A 10 -10.96 -15.56 1.16
CA ALA A 10 -10.55 -16.03 2.48
C ALA A 10 -9.40 -15.20 3.08
N ASN A 11 -9.14 -13.99 2.57
CA ASN A 11 -8.18 -13.08 3.19
C ASN A 11 -8.73 -12.66 4.58
N PRO A 12 -8.00 -12.92 5.68
CA PRO A 12 -8.43 -12.55 7.02
C PRO A 12 -8.87 -11.08 7.14
N LEU A 13 -8.21 -10.18 6.41
CA LEU A 13 -8.54 -8.76 6.42
C LEU A 13 -9.91 -8.47 5.79
N LEU A 14 -10.25 -9.14 4.67
CA LEU A 14 -11.57 -9.01 4.05
C LEU A 14 -12.68 -9.47 5.00
N ILE A 15 -12.46 -10.61 5.66
CA ILE A 15 -13.42 -11.19 6.60
C ILE A 15 -13.59 -10.25 7.79
N SER A 16 -12.50 -9.74 8.37
CA SER A 16 -12.55 -8.79 9.48
C SER A 16 -13.32 -7.52 9.13
N ILE A 17 -13.07 -6.92 7.97
CA ILE A 17 -13.79 -5.71 7.52
C ILE A 17 -15.27 -6.01 7.30
N GLY A 18 -15.57 -7.13 6.62
CA GLY A 18 -16.93 -7.57 6.33
C GLY A 18 -17.76 -7.86 7.58
N ILE A 19 -17.12 -8.14 8.72
CA ILE A 19 -17.78 -8.35 10.01
C ILE A 19 -17.81 -7.07 10.83
N LEU A 20 -16.69 -6.35 10.94
CA LEU A 20 -16.56 -5.19 11.83
C LEU A 20 -17.37 -3.98 11.36
N ILE A 21 -17.37 -3.66 10.06
CA ILE A 21 -18.10 -2.48 9.56
C ILE A 21 -19.61 -2.62 9.83
N PRO A 22 -20.29 -3.73 9.47
CA PRO A 22 -21.71 -3.89 9.76
C PRO A 22 -22.00 -3.91 11.26
N LEU A 23 -21.13 -4.55 12.05
CA LEU A 23 -21.28 -4.63 13.50
C LEU A 23 -21.24 -3.24 14.14
N LEU A 24 -20.21 -2.44 13.84
CA LEU A 24 -20.06 -1.07 14.36
C LEU A 24 -21.20 -0.16 13.91
N THR A 25 -21.65 -0.31 12.66
CA THR A 25 -22.78 0.46 12.12
C THR A 25 -24.10 0.07 12.81
N TYR A 26 -24.30 -1.22 13.08
CA TYR A 26 -25.48 -1.73 13.81
C TYR A 26 -25.51 -1.25 15.27
N LEU A 27 -24.36 -1.27 15.95
CA LEU A 27 -24.18 -0.75 17.31
C LEU A 27 -24.13 0.79 17.38
N LYS A 28 -24.15 1.48 16.22
CA LYS A 28 -24.04 2.95 16.09
C LYS A 28 -22.83 3.54 16.83
N VAL A 29 -21.71 2.82 16.82
CA VAL A 29 -20.46 3.32 17.42
C VAL A 29 -19.83 4.33 16.47
N PRO A 30 -19.66 5.61 16.87
CA PRO A 30 -19.00 6.59 16.03
C PRO A 30 -17.51 6.25 15.84
N PHE A 31 -16.98 6.56 14.65
CA PHE A 31 -15.58 6.26 14.29
C PHE A 31 -14.59 6.88 15.27
N GLU A 32 -14.84 8.11 15.73
CA GLU A 32 -13.99 8.80 16.70
C GLU A 32 -13.80 8.02 18.00
N THR A 33 -14.89 7.45 18.54
CA THR A 33 -14.82 6.62 19.76
C THR A 33 -14.06 5.33 19.49
N TYR A 34 -14.34 4.67 18.35
CA TYR A 34 -13.60 3.48 17.96
C TYR A 34 -12.09 3.76 17.80
N TYR A 35 -11.72 4.89 17.18
CA TYR A 35 -10.33 5.25 16.95
C TYR A 35 -9.61 5.62 18.25
N ALA A 36 -10.29 6.38 19.14
CA ALA A 36 -9.76 6.76 20.45
C ALA A 36 -9.51 5.53 21.34
N ASP A 37 -10.45 4.58 21.38
CA ASP A 37 -10.32 3.35 22.18
C ASP A 37 -9.23 2.42 21.64
N ASN A 38 -8.89 2.53 20.35
CA ASN A 38 -7.85 1.74 19.68
C ASN A 38 -6.49 2.46 19.58
N GLN A 39 -6.24 3.50 20.38
CA GLN A 39 -4.97 4.24 20.37
C GLN A 39 -3.73 3.36 20.49
N TRP A 40 -3.81 2.25 21.23
CA TRP A 40 -2.69 1.30 21.37
C TRP A 40 -2.32 0.61 20.05
N LEU A 41 -3.31 0.30 19.20
CA LEU A 41 -3.06 -0.21 17.86
C LEU A 41 -2.40 0.84 16.98
N SER A 42 -2.84 2.09 17.09
CA SER A 42 -2.21 3.22 16.38
C SER A 42 -0.75 3.42 16.82
N TYR A 43 -0.44 3.29 18.12
CA TYR A 43 0.93 3.33 18.61
C TYR A 43 1.80 2.19 18.07
N LEU A 44 1.24 1.00 17.88
CA LEU A 44 1.94 -0.15 17.27
C LEU A 44 2.27 0.05 15.78
N LEU A 45 1.65 1.02 15.10
CA LEU A 45 2.01 1.35 13.71
C LEU A 45 3.45 1.89 13.60
N GLN A 46 3.92 2.64 14.60
CA GLN A 46 5.28 3.19 14.62
C GLN A 46 6.37 2.11 14.67
N PRO A 47 6.38 1.15 15.62
CA PRO A 47 7.34 0.06 15.61
C PRO A 47 7.15 -0.86 14.39
N ALA A 48 5.93 -0.98 13.84
CA ALA A 48 5.72 -1.69 12.59
C ALA A 48 6.48 -1.03 11.42
N VAL A 49 6.51 0.31 11.33
CA VAL A 49 7.33 1.03 10.33
C VAL A 49 8.81 0.74 10.53
N VAL A 50 9.31 0.75 11.77
CA VAL A 50 10.71 0.43 12.06
C VAL A 50 11.02 -1.02 11.69
N ALA A 51 10.11 -1.95 11.96
CA ALA A 51 10.26 -3.37 11.60
C ALA A 51 10.35 -3.60 10.09
N LEU A 52 9.81 -2.71 9.25
CA LEU A 52 9.99 -2.75 7.79
C LEU A 52 11.46 -2.55 7.36
N ALA A 53 12.35 -2.07 8.25
CA ALA A 53 13.78 -2.06 7.97
C ALA A 53 14.38 -3.48 7.89
N TYR A 54 13.79 -4.46 8.57
CA TYR A 54 14.27 -5.86 8.55
C TYR A 54 14.21 -6.50 7.15
N PRO A 55 13.05 -6.53 6.43
CA PRO A 55 13.00 -7.09 5.08
C PRO A 55 13.89 -6.33 4.09
N LEU A 56 14.11 -5.02 4.29
CA LEU A 56 15.07 -4.27 3.50
C LEU A 56 16.51 -4.76 3.75
N TYR A 57 16.87 -4.98 5.01
CA TYR A 57 18.19 -5.47 5.42
C TYR A 57 18.49 -6.86 4.87
N GLU A 58 17.57 -7.81 5.02
CA GLU A 58 17.74 -9.18 4.49
C GLU A 58 17.95 -9.20 2.98
N GLN A 59 17.32 -8.27 2.27
CA GLN A 59 17.32 -8.23 0.82
C GLN A 59 18.38 -7.26 0.24
N LEU A 60 19.24 -6.67 1.09
CA LEU A 60 20.35 -5.80 0.64
C LEU A 60 21.23 -6.41 -0.45
N PRO A 61 21.60 -7.71 -0.42
CA PRO A 61 22.38 -8.32 -1.51
C PRO A 61 21.66 -8.25 -2.86
N GLN A 62 20.35 -8.52 -2.88
CA GLN A 62 19.50 -8.49 -4.06
C GLN A 62 19.32 -7.05 -4.57
N ILE A 63 19.22 -6.07 -3.66
CA ILE A 63 19.23 -4.65 -4.01
C ILE A 63 20.55 -4.32 -4.71
N ARG A 64 21.69 -4.64 -4.11
CA ARG A 64 23.00 -4.30 -4.70
C ARG A 64 23.19 -4.92 -6.08
N ALA A 65 22.71 -6.15 -6.29
CA ALA A 65 22.78 -6.81 -7.58
C ALA A 65 21.91 -6.15 -8.67
N ASN A 66 20.73 -5.63 -8.30
CA ASN A 66 19.72 -5.15 -9.26
C ASN A 66 19.28 -3.69 -9.03
N TRP A 67 20.09 -2.89 -8.34
CA TRP A 67 19.66 -1.60 -7.79
C TRP A 67 19.09 -0.64 -8.85
N ARG A 68 19.64 -0.67 -10.07
CA ARG A 68 19.19 0.18 -11.18
C ARG A 68 17.76 -0.16 -11.58
N ILE A 69 17.46 -1.44 -11.73
CA ILE A 69 16.14 -1.92 -12.15
C ILE A 69 15.13 -1.62 -11.05
N ILE A 70 15.48 -1.89 -9.79
CA ILE A 70 14.60 -1.67 -8.64
C ILE A 70 14.31 -0.18 -8.47
N ALA A 71 15.34 0.68 -8.49
CA ALA A 71 15.18 2.12 -8.32
C ALA A 71 14.34 2.74 -9.45
N LEU A 72 14.57 2.33 -10.71
CA LEU A 72 13.78 2.81 -11.84
C LEU A 72 12.33 2.30 -11.79
N ALA A 73 12.12 1.01 -11.53
CA ALA A 73 10.77 0.43 -11.48
C ALA A 73 9.94 1.03 -10.33
N CYS A 74 10.51 1.10 -9.12
CA CYS A 74 9.83 1.67 -7.96
C CYS A 74 9.67 3.19 -8.11
N GLY A 75 10.69 3.89 -8.60
CA GLY A 75 10.65 5.34 -8.80
C GLY A 75 9.58 5.76 -9.80
N VAL A 76 9.63 5.19 -11.02
CA VAL A 76 8.62 5.47 -12.05
C VAL A 76 7.24 5.02 -11.60
N GLY A 77 7.12 3.85 -10.96
CA GLY A 77 5.85 3.33 -10.47
C GLY A 77 5.21 4.21 -9.39
N SER A 78 5.99 4.63 -8.38
CA SER A 78 5.52 5.56 -7.33
C SER A 78 5.10 6.90 -7.91
N VAL A 79 5.96 7.52 -8.74
CA VAL A 79 5.68 8.83 -9.34
C VAL A 79 4.43 8.76 -10.24
N MET A 80 4.34 7.77 -11.12
CA MET A 80 3.16 7.59 -11.98
C MET A 80 1.90 7.34 -11.16
N SER A 81 1.98 6.52 -10.11
CA SER A 81 0.84 6.24 -9.24
C SER A 81 0.31 7.49 -8.54
N MET A 82 1.21 8.36 -8.06
CA MET A 82 0.84 9.62 -7.41
C MET A 82 0.27 10.61 -8.43
N ILE A 83 0.97 10.85 -9.55
CA ILE A 83 0.52 11.78 -10.60
C ILE A 83 -0.85 11.38 -11.14
N THR A 84 -1.04 10.10 -11.49
CA THR A 84 -2.33 9.63 -12.03
C THR A 84 -3.46 9.79 -11.02
N ALA A 85 -3.23 9.48 -9.75
CA ALA A 85 -4.22 9.66 -8.70
C ALA A 85 -4.57 11.13 -8.47
N SER A 86 -3.57 12.00 -8.37
CA SER A 86 -3.76 13.43 -8.17
C SER A 86 -4.49 14.07 -9.36
N LEU A 87 -4.12 13.72 -10.60
CA LEU A 87 -4.80 14.24 -11.80
C LEU A 87 -6.26 13.81 -11.85
N ILE A 88 -6.55 12.54 -11.54
CA ILE A 88 -7.94 12.05 -11.50
C ILE A 88 -8.71 12.80 -10.40
N ALA A 89 -8.14 12.93 -9.20
CA ALA A 89 -8.80 13.61 -8.08
C ALA A 89 -9.10 15.09 -8.38
N VAL A 90 -8.13 15.83 -8.92
CA VAL A 90 -8.31 17.24 -9.33
C VAL A 90 -9.36 17.34 -10.44
N SER A 91 -9.34 16.44 -11.44
CA SER A 91 -10.34 16.44 -12.52
C SER A 91 -11.77 16.16 -12.04
N MET A 92 -11.92 15.45 -10.92
CA MET A 92 -13.19 15.17 -10.28
C MET A 92 -13.62 16.26 -9.29
N GLY A 93 -12.79 17.29 -9.07
CA GLY A 93 -13.06 18.35 -8.10
C GLY A 93 -12.94 17.89 -6.64
N ALA A 94 -12.07 16.92 -6.36
CA ALA A 94 -11.79 16.47 -5.01
C ALA A 94 -11.23 17.60 -4.13
N ASP A 95 -11.54 17.55 -2.84
CA ASP A 95 -11.00 18.44 -1.83
C ASP A 95 -9.52 18.15 -1.55
N LEU A 96 -8.83 19.14 -0.96
CA LEU A 96 -7.40 19.03 -0.64
C LEU A 96 -7.10 17.89 0.33
N GLU A 97 -7.98 17.62 1.29
CA GLU A 97 -7.74 16.58 2.31
C GLU A 97 -7.73 15.20 1.65
N LEU A 98 -8.66 14.96 0.71
CA LEU A 98 -8.69 13.74 -0.08
C LEU A 98 -7.47 13.61 -1.01
N ILE A 99 -7.04 14.70 -1.66
CA ILE A 99 -5.84 14.69 -2.51
C ILE A 99 -4.60 14.38 -1.67
N ALA A 100 -4.47 14.97 -0.49
CA ALA A 100 -3.38 14.70 0.45
C ALA A 100 -3.37 13.22 0.90
N ALA A 101 -4.54 12.65 1.20
CA ALA A 101 -4.67 11.24 1.55
C ALA A 101 -4.31 10.29 0.39
N LEU A 102 -4.58 10.69 -0.86
CA LEU A 102 -4.25 9.91 -2.05
C LEU A 102 -2.75 9.81 -2.35
N MET A 103 -1.95 10.78 -1.89
CA MET A 103 -0.49 10.79 -2.10
C MET A 103 0.19 9.52 -1.59
N GLY A 104 -0.32 8.96 -0.49
CA GLY A 104 0.20 7.75 0.15
C GLY A 104 -0.48 6.45 -0.27
N LYS A 105 -1.43 6.43 -1.22
CA LYS A 105 -2.29 5.25 -1.47
C LYS A 105 -1.54 3.95 -1.85
N SER A 106 -0.31 4.08 -2.36
CA SER A 106 0.49 2.96 -2.89
C SER A 106 1.59 2.47 -1.96
N VAL A 107 1.68 3.01 -0.73
CA VAL A 107 2.59 2.51 0.30
C VAL A 107 1.82 1.78 1.39
N THR A 108 2.52 1.28 2.42
CA THR A 108 1.86 0.60 3.54
C THR A 108 1.05 1.58 4.38
N THR A 109 -0.02 1.08 5.01
CA THR A 109 -0.96 1.87 5.80
C THR A 109 -0.29 2.83 6.80
N PRO A 110 0.71 2.39 7.60
CA PRO A 110 1.39 3.31 8.53
C PRO A 110 2.06 4.50 7.83
N ILE A 111 2.74 4.25 6.70
CA ILE A 111 3.45 5.30 5.96
C ILE A 111 2.45 6.24 5.31
N ALA A 112 1.38 5.70 4.72
CA ALA A 112 0.34 6.50 4.08
C ALA A 112 -0.39 7.41 5.07
N MET A 113 -0.75 6.88 6.24
CA MET A 113 -1.39 7.64 7.31
C MET A 113 -0.50 8.81 7.78
N GLU A 114 0.80 8.56 7.94
CA GLU A 114 1.73 9.59 8.37
C GLU A 114 1.97 10.65 7.28
N VAL A 115 2.09 10.24 6.01
CA VAL A 115 2.18 11.17 4.87
C VAL A 115 0.93 12.03 4.77
N ALA A 116 -0.27 11.45 4.86
CA ALA A 116 -1.53 12.18 4.84
C ALA A 116 -1.58 13.21 5.99
N ARG A 117 -1.23 12.78 7.21
CA ARG A 117 -1.19 13.66 8.40
C ARG A 117 -0.25 14.86 8.21
N GLN A 118 0.93 14.65 7.61
CA GLN A 118 1.89 15.73 7.35
C GLN A 118 1.45 16.69 6.24
N LEU A 119 0.64 16.20 5.29
CA LEU A 119 0.10 17.01 4.19
C LEU A 119 -1.25 17.66 4.52
N GLY A 120 -1.82 17.41 5.70
CA GLY A 120 -3.11 17.94 6.13
C GLY A 120 -4.32 17.14 5.64
N GLY A 121 -4.12 15.89 5.19
CA GLY A 121 -5.20 14.96 4.84
C GLY A 121 -5.58 14.05 6.00
N GLU A 122 -6.77 13.44 5.90
CA GLU A 122 -7.32 12.57 6.93
C GLU A 122 -6.67 11.16 6.91
N PRO A 123 -5.95 10.73 7.97
CA PRO A 123 -5.26 9.44 8.00
C PRO A 123 -6.19 8.24 7.82
N ALA A 124 -7.42 8.33 8.33
CA ALA A 124 -8.41 7.27 8.18
C ALA A 124 -8.74 7.00 6.70
N ILE A 125 -8.87 8.06 5.89
CA ILE A 125 -9.10 7.96 4.45
C ILE A 125 -7.90 7.30 3.77
N ALA A 126 -6.68 7.73 4.11
CA ALA A 126 -5.45 7.15 3.56
C ALA A 126 -5.36 5.63 3.84
N ALA A 127 -5.71 5.21 5.05
CA ALA A 127 -5.71 3.79 5.42
C ALA A 127 -6.66 2.95 4.56
N ILE A 128 -7.88 3.44 4.32
CA ILE A 128 -8.89 2.77 3.50
C ILE A 128 -8.44 2.70 2.03
N LEU A 129 -7.89 3.79 1.49
CA LEU A 129 -7.39 3.84 0.12
C LEU A 129 -6.26 2.83 -0.12
N VAL A 130 -5.29 2.78 0.80
CA VAL A 130 -4.21 1.78 0.78
C VAL A 130 -4.78 0.36 0.79
N LEU A 131 -5.75 0.11 1.67
CA LEU A 131 -6.37 -1.20 1.81
C LEU A 131 -7.05 -1.64 0.51
N LEU A 132 -7.86 -0.76 -0.09
CA LEU A 132 -8.54 -1.04 -1.35
C LEU A 132 -7.53 -1.37 -2.45
N VAL A 133 -6.52 -0.53 -2.65
CA VAL A 133 -5.49 -0.73 -3.68
C VAL A 133 -4.70 -2.02 -3.44
N GLY A 134 -4.35 -2.33 -2.19
CA GLY A 134 -3.66 -3.54 -1.81
C GLY A 134 -4.48 -4.80 -2.08
N LEU A 135 -5.77 -4.74 -1.75
CA LEU A 135 -6.73 -5.81 -2.00
C LEU A 135 -6.91 -6.06 -3.49
N PHE A 136 -7.08 -4.99 -4.28
CA PHE A 136 -7.27 -5.10 -5.72
C PHE A 136 -6.11 -5.85 -6.38
N GLY A 137 -4.85 -5.50 -6.10
CA GLY A 137 -3.75 -6.25 -6.70
C GLY A 137 -3.50 -7.62 -6.07
N ALA A 138 -3.78 -7.83 -4.77
CA ALA A 138 -3.76 -9.17 -4.18
C ALA A 138 -4.66 -10.15 -4.96
N ILE A 139 -5.84 -9.69 -5.39
CA ILE A 139 -6.79 -10.52 -6.15
C ILE A 139 -6.42 -10.56 -7.65
N LEU A 140 -6.14 -9.40 -8.26
CA LEU A 140 -6.08 -9.26 -9.72
C LEU A 140 -4.69 -9.47 -10.33
N ALA A 141 -3.59 -9.27 -9.58
CA ALA A 141 -2.27 -9.23 -10.17
C ALA A 141 -1.84 -10.54 -10.84
N TYR A 142 -2.03 -11.70 -10.18
CA TYR A 142 -1.67 -13.00 -10.76
C TYR A 142 -2.51 -13.41 -11.97
N PRO A 143 -3.84 -13.22 -11.97
CA PRO A 143 -4.64 -13.32 -13.21
C PRO A 143 -4.09 -12.45 -14.34
N ILE A 144 -3.73 -11.20 -14.06
CA ILE A 144 -3.14 -10.28 -15.05
C ILE A 144 -1.77 -10.78 -15.54
N TYR A 145 -0.89 -11.25 -14.64
CA TYR A 145 0.41 -11.82 -15.01
C TYR A 145 0.25 -13.02 -15.93
N LYS A 146 -0.75 -13.88 -15.68
CA LYS A 146 -1.06 -15.02 -16.54
C LYS A 146 -1.58 -14.59 -17.91
N LEU A 147 -2.43 -13.56 -17.96
CA LEU A 147 -2.97 -13.02 -19.21
C LEU A 147 -1.88 -12.37 -20.08
N LEU A 148 -0.93 -11.66 -19.45
CA LEU A 148 0.17 -10.97 -20.12
C LEU A 148 1.43 -11.86 -20.30
N ASN A 149 1.37 -13.14 -19.95
CA ASN A 149 2.49 -14.08 -19.97
C ASN A 149 3.75 -13.57 -19.24
N ILE A 150 3.59 -12.85 -18.13
CA ILE A 150 4.70 -12.41 -17.29
C ILE A 150 5.13 -13.59 -16.41
N THR A 151 6.33 -14.11 -16.66
CA THR A 151 6.87 -15.28 -15.95
C THR A 151 8.00 -14.92 -14.98
N HIS A 152 8.72 -13.83 -15.21
CA HIS A 152 9.94 -13.50 -14.48
C HIS A 152 9.65 -13.02 -13.04
N PRO A 153 10.31 -13.59 -12.01
CA PRO A 153 9.99 -13.29 -10.61
C PRO A 153 10.30 -11.85 -10.21
N ILE A 154 11.38 -11.26 -10.76
CA ILE A 154 11.68 -9.83 -10.56
C ILE A 154 10.53 -8.96 -11.04
N ALA A 155 9.98 -9.24 -12.23
CA ALA A 155 8.90 -8.44 -12.79
C ALA A 155 7.66 -8.55 -11.91
N LYS A 156 7.21 -9.77 -11.61
CA LYS A 156 6.04 -10.03 -10.76
C LYS A 156 6.17 -9.42 -9.37
N GLY A 157 7.31 -9.62 -8.73
CA GLY A 157 7.55 -9.13 -7.38
C GLY A 157 7.59 -7.61 -7.33
N LEU A 158 8.38 -6.97 -8.20
CA LEU A 158 8.48 -5.50 -8.22
C LEU A 158 7.14 -4.84 -8.55
N THR A 159 6.37 -5.36 -9.51
CA THR A 159 5.05 -4.82 -9.83
C THR A 159 4.08 -5.02 -8.67
N MET A 160 4.10 -6.17 -8.02
CA MET A 160 3.22 -6.46 -6.88
C MET A 160 3.50 -5.52 -5.70
N GLY A 161 4.77 -5.37 -5.31
CA GLY A 161 5.13 -4.55 -4.16
C GLY A 161 4.93 -3.05 -4.41
N THR A 162 5.11 -2.59 -5.65
CA THR A 162 4.90 -1.19 -6.04
C THR A 162 3.43 -0.80 -6.05
N VAL A 163 2.54 -1.69 -6.51
CA VAL A 163 1.11 -1.38 -6.68
C VAL A 163 0.27 -1.81 -5.48
N SER A 164 0.66 -2.89 -4.79
CA SER A 164 -0.20 -3.55 -3.78
C SER A 164 0.48 -3.84 -2.46
N HIS A 165 1.71 -3.33 -2.26
CA HIS A 165 2.38 -3.19 -0.98
C HIS A 165 2.31 -4.46 -0.11
N ALA A 166 1.95 -4.35 1.17
CA ALA A 166 2.00 -5.46 2.15
C ALA A 166 1.01 -6.58 1.80
N LEU A 167 -0.21 -6.22 1.40
CA LEU A 167 -1.26 -7.17 1.03
C LEU A 167 -0.86 -8.00 -0.19
N GLY A 168 -0.35 -7.35 -1.23
CA GLY A 168 0.15 -8.04 -2.42
C GLY A 168 1.39 -8.88 -2.14
N THR A 169 2.28 -8.39 -1.28
CA THR A 169 3.46 -9.13 -0.85
C THR A 169 3.08 -10.43 -0.11
N ALA A 170 2.05 -10.39 0.74
CA ALA A 170 1.51 -11.59 1.38
C ALA A 170 0.99 -12.59 0.34
N THR A 171 0.26 -12.14 -0.68
CA THR A 171 -0.17 -13.02 -1.79
C THR A 171 1.00 -13.60 -2.56
N CYS A 172 2.09 -12.84 -2.77
CA CYS A 172 3.31 -13.41 -3.35
C CYS A 172 3.92 -14.48 -2.46
N ALA A 173 3.99 -14.26 -1.14
CA ALA A 173 4.53 -15.23 -0.19
C ALA A 173 3.74 -16.55 -0.19
N GLU A 174 2.44 -16.49 -0.47
CA GLU A 174 1.60 -17.68 -0.62
C GLU A 174 1.82 -18.44 -1.95
N LYS A 175 2.26 -17.75 -3.01
CA LYS A 175 2.34 -18.31 -4.37
C LYS A 175 3.76 -18.68 -4.82
N ASP A 176 4.72 -17.77 -4.72
CA ASP A 176 6.13 -18.03 -5.03
C ASP A 176 7.02 -17.20 -4.07
N PRO A 177 7.86 -17.84 -3.24
CA PRO A 177 8.76 -17.15 -2.32
C PRO A 177 9.71 -16.15 -3.01
N ARG A 178 10.06 -16.37 -4.28
CA ARG A 178 10.94 -15.47 -5.04
C ARG A 178 10.21 -14.18 -5.41
N ASP A 179 8.95 -14.27 -5.79
CA ASP A 179 8.10 -13.10 -6.08
C ASP A 179 7.94 -12.26 -4.80
N ALA A 180 7.81 -12.94 -3.66
CA ALA A 180 7.68 -12.30 -2.34
C ALA A 180 8.94 -11.52 -1.95
N ALA A 181 10.12 -12.07 -2.21
CA ALA A 181 11.39 -11.39 -1.94
C ALA A 181 11.50 -10.05 -2.68
N PHE A 182 11.22 -10.03 -3.99
CA PHE A 182 11.22 -8.80 -4.79
C PHE A 182 10.05 -7.86 -4.44
N SER A 183 8.91 -8.39 -4.01
CA SER A 183 7.76 -7.59 -3.57
C SER A 183 8.03 -6.86 -2.24
N SER A 184 8.61 -7.55 -1.26
CA SER A 184 9.03 -6.95 0.02
C SER A 184 10.07 -5.85 -0.20
N LEU A 185 10.97 -6.04 -1.15
CA LEU A 185 11.92 -5.02 -1.58
C LEU A 185 11.23 -3.78 -2.13
N ALA A 186 10.35 -3.97 -3.12
CA ALA A 186 9.62 -2.87 -3.73
C ALA A 186 8.76 -2.12 -2.71
N LEU A 187 8.13 -2.83 -1.77
CA LEU A 187 7.35 -2.23 -0.69
C LEU A 187 8.17 -1.18 0.09
N VAL A 188 9.38 -1.53 0.52
CA VAL A 188 10.19 -0.60 1.33
C VAL A 188 10.75 0.53 0.46
N VAL A 189 11.25 0.22 -0.73
CA VAL A 189 11.80 1.23 -1.64
C VAL A 189 10.73 2.24 -2.07
N CYS A 190 9.53 1.78 -2.43
CA CYS A 190 8.39 2.65 -2.73
C CYS A 190 7.96 3.47 -1.51
N GLY A 191 8.02 2.89 -0.31
CA GLY A 191 7.80 3.60 0.96
C GLY A 191 8.71 4.81 1.12
N VAL A 192 10.02 4.60 0.92
CA VAL A 192 11.03 5.67 1.00
C VAL A 192 10.81 6.72 -0.10
N ILE A 193 10.64 6.28 -1.36
CA ILE A 193 10.46 7.19 -2.50
C ILE A 193 9.22 8.05 -2.31
N THR A 194 8.08 7.44 -1.94
CA THR A 194 6.82 8.16 -1.73
C THR A 194 6.94 9.13 -0.56
N SER A 195 7.57 8.73 0.55
CA SER A 195 7.74 9.61 1.72
C SER A 195 8.56 10.86 1.38
N VAL A 196 9.57 10.73 0.52
CA VAL A 196 10.40 11.86 0.08
C VAL A 196 9.70 12.72 -0.98
N LEU A 197 9.00 12.10 -1.93
CA LEU A 197 8.41 12.80 -3.07
C LEU A 197 7.01 13.36 -2.80
N ALA A 198 6.27 12.83 -1.83
CA ALA A 198 4.88 13.23 -1.55
C ALA A 198 4.69 14.73 -1.32
N PRO A 199 5.51 15.44 -0.50
CA PRO A 199 5.36 16.89 -0.33
C PRO A 199 5.54 17.67 -1.64
N SER A 200 6.53 17.29 -2.45
CA SER A 200 6.82 17.97 -3.72
C SER A 200 5.73 17.76 -4.77
N LEU A 201 5.19 16.53 -4.87
CA LEU A 201 4.12 16.21 -5.80
C LEU A 201 2.77 16.74 -5.34
N PHE A 202 2.54 16.87 -4.03
CA PHE A 202 1.35 17.51 -3.50
C PHE A 202 1.33 19.00 -3.81
N ALA A 203 2.48 19.68 -3.67
CA ALA A 203 2.61 21.07 -4.11
C ALA A 203 2.35 21.24 -5.61
N PHE A 204 2.77 20.28 -6.44
CA PHE A 204 2.45 20.26 -7.86
C PHE A 204 0.95 20.06 -8.13
N ALA A 205 0.29 19.15 -7.40
CA ALA A 205 -1.16 18.93 -7.51
C ALA A 205 -1.95 20.19 -7.13
N LEU A 206 -1.51 20.93 -6.12
CA LEU A 206 -2.12 22.21 -5.71
C LEU A 206 -2.02 23.29 -6.78
N TRP A 207 -0.95 23.30 -7.57
CA TRP A 207 -0.81 24.24 -8.69
C TRP A 207 -1.77 23.93 -9.85
N LEU A 208 -2.24 22.67 -9.94
CA LEU A 208 -3.10 22.16 -11.00
C LEU A 208 -4.60 22.38 -10.73
N GLN A 209 -4.97 22.69 -9.49
CA GLN A 209 -6.33 22.91 -9.02
C GLN A 209 -6.72 24.39 -9.12
#